data_AF-A0A4Q7FYC0-F1
#
_entry.id   AF-A0A4Q7FYC0-F1
#
_cell.length_a   1.000
_cell.length_b   1.000
_cell.length_c   1.000
_cell.angle_alpha   90.00
_cell.angle_beta   90.00
_cell.angle_gamma   90.00
#
_symmetry.space_group_name_H-M   'P 1'
#
loop_
_entity.id
_entity.type
_entity.pdbx_description
1 polymer ?
#
loop_
_entity_poly.entity_id
_entity_poly.type
_entity_poly.pdbx_seq_one_letter_code
_entity_poly.pdbx_strand_id
1 'polypeptide(L)' 'MATEKAETDRIPVTLALSTIAYMEKLVRQGTHGTSVPGVARTLIEEGIRLAIKDGLLSIRDNGKP' A
#
# COMPACT_ATOMS: atom_id res chain seq x y z
N MET A 1 -5.64 -11.94 15.55
CA MET A 1 -7.04 -11.58 15.21
C MET A 1 -6.98 -10.49 14.17
N ALA A 2 -7.63 -10.65 13.02
CA ALA A 2 -7.79 -9.54 12.10
C ALA A 2 -8.82 -8.58 12.72
N THR A 3 -8.33 -7.46 13.26
CA THR A 3 -9.17 -6.32 13.62
C THR A 3 -9.93 -5.86 12.38
N GLU A 4 -11.19 -5.46 12.57
CA GLU A 4 -12.14 -5.10 11.52
C GLU A 4 -11.50 -4.25 10.41
N LYS A 5 -11.79 -4.59 9.15
CA LYS A 5 -11.35 -3.76 8.02
C LYS A 5 -12.12 -2.45 8.08
N ALA A 6 -11.41 -1.32 7.96
CA ALA A 6 -12.04 -0.02 7.79
C ALA A 6 -12.97 -0.05 6.55
N GLU A 7 -14.04 0.74 6.58
CA GLU A 7 -14.82 1.01 5.38
C GLU A 7 -13.90 1.56 4.27
N THR A 8 -14.04 1.04 3.06
CA THR A 8 -13.16 1.40 1.94
C THR A 8 -13.95 1.94 0.76
N ASP A 9 -13.55 3.10 0.25
CA ASP A 9 -14.09 3.70 -0.96
C ASP A 9 -13.23 3.44 -2.21
N ARG A 10 -13.95 3.20 -3.31
CA ARG A 10 -13.53 3.17 -4.72
C ARG A 10 -12.91 4.47 -5.24
N ILE A 11 -11.64 4.79 -4.99
CA ILE A 11 -11.03 6.02 -5.57
C ILE A 11 -10.18 5.70 -6.82
N PRO A 12 -10.48 6.30 -7.99
CA PRO A 12 -9.63 6.21 -9.16
C PRO A 12 -8.36 7.06 -8.97
N VAL A 13 -7.20 6.50 -9.29
CA VAL A 13 -5.90 7.18 -9.18
C VAL A 13 -5.17 7.08 -10.51
N THR A 14 -4.66 8.22 -10.99
CA THR A 14 -3.81 8.25 -12.18
C THR A 14 -2.36 7.98 -11.78
N LEU A 15 -1.74 6.98 -12.42
CA LEU A 15 -0.34 6.63 -12.23
C LEU A 15 0.42 6.72 -13.54
N ALA A 16 1.74 6.85 -13.45
CA ALA A 16 2.60 6.74 -14.62
C ALA A 16 2.49 5.34 -15.25
N LEU A 17 2.55 5.28 -16.59
CA LEU A 17 2.46 4.01 -17.34
C LEU A 17 3.57 3.03 -16.94
N SER A 18 4.78 3.53 -16.64
CA SER A 18 5.90 2.71 -16.16
C SER A 18 5.59 2.02 -14.84
N THR A 19 4.89 2.71 -13.92
CA THR A 19 4.46 2.16 -12.64
C THR A 19 3.40 1.07 -12.84
N ILE A 20 2.42 1.29 -13.73
CA ILE A 20 1.43 0.26 -14.07
C ILE A 20 2.11 -0.98 -14.65
N ALA A 21 3.01 -0.81 -15.62
CA ALA A 21 3.72 -1.91 -16.26
C ALA A 21 4.59 -2.70 -15.24
N TYR A 22 5.18 -2.03 -14.25
CA TYR A 22 5.90 -2.68 -13.17
C TYR A 22 4.96 -3.54 -12.31
N MET A 23 3.80 -3.01 -11.90
CA MET A 23 2.83 -3.76 -11.11
C MET A 23 2.26 -4.96 -11.87
N GLU A 24 2.00 -4.84 -13.16
CA GLU A 24 1.55 -5.96 -14.00
C GLU A 24 2.58 -7.12 -14.03
N LYS A 25 3.88 -6.81 -14.04
CA LYS A 25 4.92 -7.84 -13.92
C LYS A 25 4.87 -8.55 -12.57
N LEU A 26 4.64 -7.81 -11.49
CA LEU A 26 4.49 -8.40 -10.15
C LEU A 26 3.23 -9.27 -10.04
N VAL A 27 2.13 -8.87 -10.68
CA VAL A 27 0.91 -9.71 -10.76
C VAL A 27 1.23 -11.07 -11.38
N ARG A 28 2.00 -11.09 -12.47
CA ARG A 28 2.39 -12.33 -13.15
C ARG A 28 3.28 -13.24 -12.30
N GLN A 29 4.02 -12.67 -11.35
CA GLN A 29 4.85 -13.44 -10.41
C GLN A 29 4.04 -14.02 -9.25
N GLY A 30 2.85 -13.48 -8.95
CA GLY A 30 1.97 -13.96 -7.89
C GLY A 30 2.46 -13.67 -6.46
N THR A 31 3.54 -12.89 -6.30
CA THR A 31 4.21 -12.67 -5.01
C THR A 31 3.57 -11.58 -4.16
N HIS A 32 3.03 -10.52 -4.78
CA HIS A 32 2.49 -9.33 -4.08
C HIS A 32 0.98 -9.16 -4.25
N GLY A 33 0.33 -10.04 -5.01
CA GLY A 33 -1.10 -10.01 -5.30
C GLY A 33 -1.41 -10.55 -6.70
N THR A 34 -2.67 -10.86 -6.95
CA THR A 34 -3.15 -11.44 -8.22
C THR A 34 -3.81 -10.41 -9.15
N SER A 35 -3.82 -9.14 -8.75
CA SER A 35 -4.34 -8.01 -9.53
C SER A 35 -3.54 -6.75 -9.23
N VAL A 36 -3.55 -5.77 -10.15
CA VAL A 36 -2.84 -4.50 -9.98
C VAL A 36 -3.23 -3.78 -8.67
N PRO A 37 -4.52 -3.63 -8.32
CA PRO A 37 -4.91 -3.06 -7.02
C PRO A 37 -4.44 -3.89 -5.82
N GLY A 38 -4.39 -5.22 -5.97
CA GLY A 38 -3.87 -6.12 -4.95
C GLY A 38 -2.38 -5.90 -4.67
N VAL A 39 -1.59 -5.83 -5.74
CA VAL A 39 -0.16 -5.50 -5.67
C VAL A 39 0.06 -4.12 -5.08
N ALA A 40 -0.70 -3.12 -5.54
CA ALA A 40 -0.60 -1.75 -5.04
C ALA A 40 -0.81 -1.68 -3.51
N ARG A 41 -1.86 -2.34 -3.00
CA ARG A 41 -2.13 -2.40 -1.55
C ARG A 41 -0.95 -3.02 -0.79
N THR A 42 -0.44 -4.15 -1.26
CA THR A 42 0.70 -4.84 -0.61
C THR A 42 1.93 -3.93 -0.55
N LEU A 43 2.27 -3.27 -1.66
CA LEU A 43 3.41 -2.35 -1.73
C LEU A 43 3.22 -1.11 -0.84
N ILE A 44 2.00 -0.58 -0.75
CA ILE A 44 1.68 0.54 0.15
C ILE A 44 1.89 0.12 1.61
N GLU A 45 1.34 -1.03 2.02
CA GLU A 45 1.48 -1.53 3.39
C GLU A 45 2.94 -1.85 3.75
N GLU A 46 3.70 -2.43 2.83
CA GLU A 46 5.12 -2.69 3.01
C GLU A 46 5.92 -1.39 3.10
N GLY A 47 5.69 -0.45 2.19
CA GLY A 47 6.34 0.85 2.17
C GLY A 47 6.10 1.65 3.46
N ILE A 48 4.85 1.67 3.96
CA ILE A 48 4.52 2.31 5.24
C ILE A 48 5.29 1.64 6.39
N ARG A 49 5.30 0.31 6.46
CA ARG A 49 6.01 -0.43 7.52
C ARG A 49 7.51 -0.16 7.50
N LEU A 50 8.12 -0.15 6.32
CA LEU A 50 9.55 0.15 6.16
C LEU A 50 9.85 1.60 6.53
N ALA A 51 9.04 2.56 6.07
CA ALA A 51 9.24 3.97 6.39
C ALA A 51 9.11 4.27 7.89
N ILE A 52 8.23 3.58 8.61
CA ILE A 52 8.16 3.63 10.08
C ILE A 52 9.42 3.04 10.69
N LYS A 53 9.83 1.84 10.24
CA LYS A 53 11.03 1.15 10.74
C LYS A 53 12.30 1.99 10.55
N ASP A 54 12.42 2.68 9.42
CA ASP A 54 13.57 3.51 9.05
C ASP A 54 13.50 4.91 9.67
N GLY A 55 12.44 5.23 10.42
CA GLY A 55 12.26 6.53 11.09
C GLY A 55 11.88 7.69 10.17
N LEU A 56 11.52 7.39 8.91
CA LEU A 56 11.03 8.39 7.94
C LEU A 56 9.60 8.85 8.25
N LEU A 57 8.80 7.95 8.81
CA LEU A 57 7.47 8.24 9.33
C LEU A 57 7.45 8.00 10.83
N SER A 58 6.96 8.98 11.58
CA SER A 58 6.63 8.84 13.00
C SER A 58 5.22 9.35 13.26
N ILE A 59 4.49 8.67 14.14
CA ILE A 59 3.23 9.20 14.64
C ILE A 59 3.58 10.37 15.54
N ARG A 60 3.35 11.59 15.06
CA ARG A 60 3.36 12.77 15.92
C ARG A 60 2.05 12.76 16.69
N ASP A 61 2.13 12.37 17.94
CA ASP A 61 1.02 12.51 18.86
C ASP A 61 0.88 14.01 19.16
N ASN A 62 0.13 14.72 18.32
CA ASN A 62 -0.24 16.11 18.57
C ASN A 62 -1.29 16.09 19.67
N GLY A 63 -0.84 15.93 20.92
CA GLY A 63 -1.64 15.68 22.10
C GLY A 63 -3.04 16.29 22.04
N LYS A 64 -4.02 15.44 21.81
CA LYS A 64 -5.39 15.65 22.26
C LYS A 64 -5.79 14.40 23.04
N PRO A 65 -6.27 14.57 24.29
CA PRO A 65 -6.70 13.46 25.12
C PRO A 65 -7.84 12.66 24.49
#